data_AF-A0A4D4LV49-F1
#
_entry.id   AF-A0A4D4LV49-F1
#
_cell.length_a   1.000
_cell.length_b   1.000
_cell.length_c   1.000
_cell.angle_alpha   90.00
_cell.angle_beta   90.00
_cell.angle_gamma   90.00
#
_symmetry.space_group_name_H-M   'P 1'
#
loop_
_entity.id
_entity.type
_entity.pdbx_description
1 polymer ?
#
loop_
_entity_poly.entity_id
_entity_poly.type
_entity_poly.pdbx_seq_one_letter_code
_entity_poly.pdbx_strand_id
1 'polypeptide(L)'
;MQEAGYYPSYEEPVAPPPYTGQVPAPVPQPYPGPVAAPVPPPHDQPVAMAPPLDDRTVALRAADVAEARRMADGGASGAGSAPISAPGGRAARRKAARRQGRHGGAQEAPEGPSGASDAPGAADGAPRSRMEARRAARASKPGAGVIASRMVGEVFITTGVLMLLFVTYQLWWSNVRAHQQAGSETNHLQQDWASGKRKPGAFEPGQGFAILDIPKLDVVAPIAEGTSKTKVLDRGMVGHYAEGATKTAMPDAKTGNFGLAGHRNTHGEPFRYINRLKPGDAIVVETQDTYFVYKMTSILPVTPPSNTSVLNPIPPGSGLTKPGRYITLTTCTPEFTSKYRMIVWGKMVEERPRSKGKPDALVE
;
A
#
# COMPACT_ATOMS: atom_id res chain seq x y z
N MET A 1 -70.06 55.21 -38.65
CA MET A 1 -69.29 54.25 -37.83
C MET A 1 -68.96 53.05 -38.69
N GLN A 2 -67.75 53.02 -39.25
CA GLN A 2 -66.93 51.85 -39.63
C GLN A 2 -65.80 52.38 -40.52
N GLU A 3 -64.65 52.60 -39.89
CA GLU A 3 -63.37 52.89 -40.56
C GLU A 3 -62.89 51.62 -41.27
N ALA A 4 -62.63 51.72 -42.57
CA ALA A 4 -61.84 50.75 -43.32
C ALA A 4 -60.42 51.31 -43.45
N GLY A 5 -59.59 51.04 -42.44
CA GLY A 5 -58.17 51.38 -42.40
C GLY A 5 -57.32 50.33 -43.11
N TYR A 6 -56.65 50.78 -44.16
CA TYR A 6 -55.66 50.11 -44.99
C TYR A 6 -54.47 49.58 -44.17
N TYR A 7 -54.25 48.26 -44.17
CA TYR A 7 -53.05 47.62 -43.59
C TYR A 7 -51.95 47.52 -44.67
N PRO A 8 -50.69 47.90 -44.38
CA PRO A 8 -49.59 47.79 -45.31
C PRO A 8 -49.15 46.32 -45.50
N SER A 9 -48.89 45.97 -46.76
CA SER A 9 -48.36 44.68 -47.22
C SER A 9 -46.98 44.40 -46.64
N TYR A 10 -46.84 43.28 -45.92
CA TYR A 10 -45.57 42.70 -45.55
C TYR A 10 -45.07 41.86 -46.74
N GLU A 11 -43.94 42.26 -47.33
CA GLU A 11 -43.22 41.47 -48.32
C GLU A 11 -42.68 40.19 -47.67
N GLU A 12 -42.96 39.03 -48.28
CA GLU A 12 -42.37 37.76 -47.88
C GLU A 12 -40.85 37.76 -48.14
N PRO A 13 -40.04 37.19 -47.24
CA PRO A 13 -38.61 37.06 -47.45
C PRO A 13 -38.31 36.06 -48.57
N VAL A 14 -37.66 36.54 -49.63
CA VAL A 14 -37.17 35.76 -50.77
C VAL A 14 -36.20 34.67 -50.29
N ALA A 15 -36.55 33.40 -50.58
CA ALA A 15 -35.66 32.27 -50.34
C ALA A 15 -34.42 32.35 -51.25
N PRO A 16 -33.20 32.08 -50.73
CA PRO A 16 -32.00 32.07 -51.57
C PRO A 16 -32.06 30.90 -52.59
N PRO A 17 -31.47 31.08 -53.79
CA PRO A 17 -31.51 30.06 -54.84
C PRO A 17 -30.77 28.79 -54.42
N PRO A 18 -31.16 27.61 -54.95
CA PRO A 18 -30.53 26.35 -54.62
C PRO A 18 -29.07 26.34 -55.07
N TYR A 19 -28.19 25.89 -54.17
CA TYR A 19 -26.75 25.75 -54.38
C TYR A 19 -26.48 24.64 -55.42
N THR A 20 -26.32 25.00 -56.69
CA THR A 20 -25.81 24.09 -57.73
C THR A 20 -24.28 24.02 -57.66
N GLY A 21 -23.79 23.45 -56.56
CA GLY A 21 -22.39 23.12 -56.36
C GLY A 21 -22.10 21.69 -56.81
N GLN A 22 -21.49 21.55 -57.99
CA GLN A 22 -20.99 20.30 -58.51
C GLN A 22 -19.83 19.80 -57.62
N VAL A 23 -20.05 18.74 -56.86
CA VAL A 23 -19.01 18.12 -56.02
C VAL A 23 -17.92 17.53 -56.94
N PRO A 24 -16.65 17.95 -56.85
CA PRO A 24 -15.59 17.32 -57.63
C PRO A 24 -15.41 15.87 -57.17
N ALA A 25 -15.33 14.93 -58.11
CA ALA A 25 -15.01 13.55 -57.82
C ALA A 25 -13.64 13.44 -57.10
N PRO A 26 -13.48 12.53 -56.12
CA PRO A 26 -12.20 12.36 -55.44
C PRO A 26 -11.13 11.84 -56.42
N VAL A 27 -10.00 12.54 -56.44
CA VAL A 27 -8.80 12.14 -57.19
C VAL A 27 -8.22 10.87 -56.55
N PRO A 28 -7.93 9.79 -57.31
CA PRO A 28 -7.29 8.60 -56.75
C PRO A 28 -5.88 8.92 -56.27
N GLN A 29 -5.62 8.76 -54.97
CA GLN A 29 -4.27 8.81 -54.41
C GLN A 29 -3.56 7.48 -54.72
N PRO A 30 -2.31 7.48 -55.21
CA PRO A 30 -1.56 6.24 -55.43
C PRO A 30 -1.21 5.58 -54.10
N TYR A 31 -1.49 4.27 -53.99
CA TYR A 31 -1.15 3.45 -52.83
C TYR A 31 0.38 3.45 -52.59
N PRO A 32 0.87 3.68 -51.37
CA PRO A 32 2.25 3.40 -51.04
C PRO A 32 2.47 1.88 -51.05
N GLY A 33 3.51 1.44 -51.76
CA GLY A 33 3.91 0.03 -51.85
C GLY A 33 4.28 -0.59 -50.50
N PRO A 34 4.39 -1.92 -50.42
CA PRO A 34 4.57 -2.64 -49.17
C PRO A 34 5.92 -2.27 -48.52
N VAL A 35 5.84 -1.72 -47.31
CA VAL A 35 6.99 -1.47 -46.45
C VAL A 35 7.43 -2.83 -45.88
N ALA A 36 8.69 -3.20 -46.10
CA ALA A 36 9.26 -4.43 -45.56
C ALA A 36 9.20 -4.42 -44.02
N ALA A 37 8.68 -5.51 -43.44
CA ALA A 37 8.63 -5.68 -41.99
C ALA A 37 10.05 -5.79 -41.39
N PRO A 38 10.31 -5.19 -40.22
CA PRO A 38 11.60 -5.37 -39.54
C PRO A 38 11.76 -6.83 -39.08
N VAL A 39 12.90 -7.41 -39.43
CA VAL A 39 13.31 -8.76 -39.02
C VAL A 39 13.44 -8.82 -37.50
N PRO A 40 12.81 -9.80 -36.80
CA PRO A 40 13.00 -9.96 -35.36
C PRO A 40 14.43 -10.45 -35.04
N PRO A 41 15.05 -9.99 -33.95
CA PRO A 41 16.34 -10.50 -33.53
C PRO A 41 16.26 -11.98 -33.14
N PRO A 42 17.34 -12.76 -33.31
CA PRO A 42 17.35 -14.17 -33.01
C PRO A 42 17.17 -14.43 -31.51
N HIS A 43 16.41 -15.48 -31.20
CA HIS A 43 16.17 -15.97 -29.84
C HIS A 43 17.47 -16.47 -29.21
N ASP A 44 17.85 -15.90 -28.06
CA ASP A 44 18.86 -16.49 -27.17
C ASP A 44 18.32 -16.63 -25.74
N GLN A 45 18.27 -17.90 -25.33
CA GLN A 45 18.38 -18.49 -23.98
C GLN A 45 17.30 -18.21 -22.91
N PRO A 46 16.86 -19.26 -22.17
CA PRO A 46 15.91 -19.12 -21.07
C PRO A 46 16.60 -18.45 -19.88
N VAL A 47 16.12 -17.27 -19.50
CA VAL A 47 16.50 -16.64 -18.24
C VAL A 47 15.94 -17.50 -17.10
N ALA A 48 16.83 -18.11 -16.32
CA ALA A 48 16.44 -18.81 -15.10
C ALA A 48 15.69 -17.83 -14.17
N MET A 49 14.39 -18.06 -14.01
CA MET A 49 13.54 -17.30 -13.10
C MET A 49 14.05 -17.53 -11.67
N ALA A 50 14.64 -16.50 -11.06
CA ALA A 50 14.95 -16.55 -9.64
C ALA A 50 13.65 -16.82 -8.85
N PRO A 51 13.68 -17.68 -7.81
CA PRO A 51 12.49 -17.99 -7.03
C PRO A 51 11.95 -16.71 -6.36
N PRO A 52 10.62 -16.58 -6.21
CA PRO A 52 10.01 -15.41 -5.59
C PRO A 52 10.51 -15.25 -4.15
N LEU A 53 10.85 -14.02 -3.79
CA LEU A 53 11.27 -13.67 -2.43
C LEU A 53 10.04 -13.73 -1.51
N ASP A 54 10.09 -14.62 -0.51
CA ASP A 54 9.05 -14.79 0.48
C ASP A 54 8.86 -13.51 1.32
N ASP A 55 7.61 -13.10 1.53
CA ASP A 55 7.22 -11.94 2.35
C ASP A 55 7.70 -12.02 3.82
N ARG A 56 8.14 -13.20 4.27
CA ARG A 56 8.82 -13.39 5.58
C ARG A 56 10.18 -12.69 5.65
N THR A 57 10.82 -12.42 4.53
CA THR A 57 12.19 -11.87 4.49
C THR A 57 12.26 -10.38 4.82
N VAL A 58 11.12 -9.67 4.81
CA VAL A 58 11.07 -8.26 5.24
C VAL A 58 10.94 -8.17 6.77
N ALA A 59 10.16 -9.07 7.39
CA ALA A 59 10.05 -9.17 8.85
C ALA A 59 11.35 -9.67 9.50
N LEU A 60 12.06 -10.59 8.85
CA LEU A 60 13.37 -11.09 9.35
C LEU A 60 14.44 -9.98 9.36
N ARG A 61 14.46 -9.07 8.39
CA ARG A 61 15.40 -7.94 8.39
C ARG A 61 15.19 -6.95 9.55
N ALA A 62 13.98 -6.84 10.08
CA ALA A 62 13.70 -6.02 11.27
C ALA A 62 14.16 -6.71 12.56
N ALA A 63 14.07 -8.06 12.62
CA ALA A 63 14.61 -8.85 13.71
C ALA A 63 16.15 -8.85 13.70
N ASP A 64 16.78 -8.97 12.53
CA ASP A 64 18.24 -8.94 12.37
C ASP A 64 18.85 -7.59 12.80
N VAL A 65 18.14 -6.47 12.55
CA VAL A 65 18.56 -5.14 13.02
C VAL A 65 18.40 -5.00 14.54
N ALA A 66 17.43 -5.66 15.15
CA ALA A 66 17.27 -5.70 16.60
C ALA A 66 18.28 -6.64 17.28
N GLU A 67 18.65 -7.76 16.65
CA GLU A 67 19.68 -8.71 17.07
C GLU A 67 21.08 -8.05 16.98
N ALA A 68 21.38 -7.38 15.87
CA ALA A 68 22.63 -6.64 15.66
C ALA A 68 22.80 -5.49 16.67
N ARG A 69 21.70 -4.86 17.12
CA ARG A 69 21.73 -3.83 18.16
C ARG A 69 21.99 -4.40 19.55
N ARG A 70 21.56 -5.63 19.83
CA ARG A 70 21.89 -6.35 21.09
C ARG A 70 23.33 -6.84 21.11
N MET A 71 23.90 -7.24 19.97
CA MET A 71 25.31 -7.63 19.86
C MET A 71 26.27 -6.44 19.95
N ALA A 72 25.85 -5.24 19.56
CA ALA A 72 26.66 -4.02 19.69
C ALA A 72 26.78 -3.51 21.14
N ASP A 73 25.78 -3.80 22.00
CA ASP A 73 25.76 -3.37 23.41
C ASP A 73 26.41 -4.38 24.38
N GLY A 74 26.91 -5.53 23.90
CA GLY A 74 27.48 -6.58 24.75
C GLY A 74 28.61 -7.36 24.08
N GLY A 75 29.84 -6.83 24.09
CA GLY A 75 30.97 -7.60 23.56
C GLY A 75 32.32 -6.88 23.56
N ALA A 76 32.94 -6.72 24.73
CA ALA A 76 34.37 -6.46 24.82
C ALA A 76 35.02 -7.40 25.85
N SER A 77 35.25 -8.66 25.45
CA SER A 77 36.20 -9.57 26.11
C SER A 77 36.47 -10.83 25.28
N GLY A 78 37.75 -11.12 25.01
CA GLY A 78 38.28 -12.40 24.51
C GLY A 78 38.82 -12.35 23.06
N ALA A 79 40.12 -12.16 22.86
CA ALA A 79 41.13 -13.22 22.53
C ALA A 79 40.94 -13.83 21.13
N GLY A 80 41.90 -13.92 20.20
CA GLY A 80 43.36 -13.77 20.15
C GLY A 80 43.87 -14.76 19.09
N SER A 81 44.84 -14.37 18.23
CA SER A 81 45.80 -15.24 17.49
C SER A 81 46.61 -14.39 16.48
N ALA A 82 47.93 -14.56 16.48
CA ALA A 82 48.94 -13.93 15.58
C ALA A 82 49.68 -15.04 14.79
N PRO A 83 50.87 -14.85 14.14
CA PRO A 83 51.55 -13.65 13.59
C PRO A 83 52.17 -13.88 12.18
N ILE A 84 52.65 -12.84 11.46
CA ILE A 84 53.80 -12.93 10.52
C ILE A 84 54.69 -11.66 10.63
N SER A 85 55.99 -11.89 10.47
CA SER A 85 57.19 -11.18 10.91
C SER A 85 57.57 -9.84 10.24
N ALA A 86 58.36 -9.09 11.01
CA ALA A 86 59.15 -7.86 10.79
C ALA A 86 60.30 -8.05 9.73
N PRO A 87 61.19 -7.07 9.38
CA PRO A 87 61.86 -6.14 10.32
C PRO A 87 62.29 -4.73 9.81
N GLY A 88 62.57 -3.83 10.75
CA GLY A 88 63.50 -2.71 10.52
C GLY A 88 63.38 -1.57 11.54
N GLY A 89 64.44 -1.31 12.31
CA GLY A 89 64.63 -0.03 13.01
C GLY A 89 65.07 -0.12 14.48
N ARG A 90 66.37 -0.27 14.71
CA ARG A 90 67.03 -0.23 16.03
C ARG A 90 67.11 1.21 16.56
N ALA A 91 66.34 1.55 17.60
CA ALA A 91 66.72 2.54 18.60
C ALA A 91 65.85 2.40 19.86
N ALA A 92 66.50 2.48 21.03
CA ALA A 92 65.90 2.69 22.36
C ALA A 92 65.19 1.51 23.06
N ARG A 93 65.95 0.44 23.24
CA ARG A 93 65.90 -0.47 24.39
C ARG A 93 66.33 0.29 25.68
N ARG A 94 65.41 0.55 26.62
CA ARG A 94 65.56 0.89 28.06
C ARG A 94 64.23 1.53 28.50
N LYS A 95 63.42 1.09 29.47
CA LYS A 95 63.52 0.22 30.65
C LYS A 95 62.11 -0.36 30.89
N ALA A 96 61.95 -1.68 30.82
CA ALA A 96 60.82 -2.39 31.41
C ALA A 96 61.40 -3.51 32.26
N ALA A 97 61.40 -3.32 33.58
CA ALA A 97 61.68 -4.37 34.55
C ALA A 97 61.17 -3.90 35.93
N ARG A 98 60.01 -4.41 36.34
CA ARG A 98 59.70 -4.95 37.68
C ARG A 98 58.24 -5.42 37.65
N ARG A 99 58.05 -6.74 37.48
CA ARG A 99 57.56 -7.70 38.51
C ARG A 99 56.08 -7.46 38.83
N GLN A 100 55.11 -8.25 38.36
CA GLN A 100 54.87 -9.70 38.46
C GLN A 100 54.70 -10.22 39.90
N GLY A 101 53.51 -10.77 40.16
CA GLY A 101 53.10 -11.65 41.27
C GLY A 101 52.13 -10.99 42.26
N ARG A 102 51.08 -11.62 42.80
CA ARG A 102 50.55 -13.00 42.75
C ARG A 102 49.30 -13.05 43.67
N HIS A 103 48.20 -13.65 43.20
CA HIS A 103 47.07 -14.38 43.87
C HIS A 103 46.50 -13.91 45.24
N GLY A 104 45.18 -13.73 45.37
CA GLY A 104 44.16 -14.76 45.69
C GLY A 104 43.50 -14.35 47.03
N GLY A 105 42.25 -14.62 47.44
CA GLY A 105 41.07 -15.32 46.97
C GLY A 105 40.06 -15.31 48.15
N ALA A 106 38.77 -15.14 47.83
CA ALA A 106 37.55 -15.55 48.56
C ALA A 106 37.23 -15.09 50.01
N GLN A 107 36.01 -14.51 50.13
CA GLN A 107 34.89 -14.97 50.98
C GLN A 107 34.36 -14.04 52.11
N GLU A 108 33.03 -13.87 52.07
CA GLU A 108 32.05 -13.62 53.16
C GLU A 108 31.82 -12.21 53.75
N ALA A 109 30.58 -11.74 53.55
CA ALA A 109 29.79 -10.89 54.46
C ALA A 109 29.12 -11.82 55.53
N PRO A 110 28.60 -11.38 56.71
CA PRO A 110 27.65 -10.27 56.85
C PRO A 110 27.64 -9.47 58.19
N GLU A 111 26.76 -8.46 58.24
CA GLU A 111 25.97 -7.95 59.39
C GLU A 111 26.60 -7.18 60.59
N GLY A 112 25.99 -6.01 60.86
CA GLY A 112 25.67 -5.53 62.22
C GLY A 112 26.55 -4.41 62.81
N PRO A 113 26.02 -3.18 63.02
CA PRO A 113 26.74 -2.12 63.74
C PRO A 113 26.35 -2.11 65.22
N SER A 114 27.33 -2.21 66.13
CA SER A 114 27.14 -1.80 67.52
C SER A 114 28.46 -1.42 68.18
N GLY A 115 28.41 -0.39 69.03
CA GLY A 115 29.31 -0.22 70.17
C GLY A 115 30.57 0.61 69.94
N ALA A 116 30.55 1.82 70.47
CA ALA A 116 31.66 2.75 70.54
C ALA A 116 32.75 2.34 71.57
N SER A 117 34.00 2.73 71.30
CA SER A 117 35.02 3.02 72.31
C SER A 117 36.12 3.93 71.74
N ASP A 118 36.34 5.05 72.43
CA ASP A 118 37.39 6.08 72.35
C ASP A 118 38.84 5.52 72.20
N ALA A 119 39.89 6.17 71.68
CA ALA A 119 40.25 7.44 71.02
C ALA A 119 41.74 7.29 70.54
N PRO A 120 42.52 8.35 70.28
CA PRO A 120 42.63 9.14 69.05
C PRO A 120 43.94 8.87 68.26
N GLY A 121 43.86 8.89 66.94
CA GLY A 121 45.02 8.87 66.04
C GLY A 121 44.95 10.03 65.04
N ALA A 122 45.57 11.15 65.38
CA ALA A 122 46.00 12.14 64.40
C ALA A 122 46.99 11.47 63.44
N ALA A 123 47.04 11.72 62.12
CA ALA A 123 46.39 12.67 61.26
C ALA A 123 46.51 12.11 59.82
N ASP A 124 45.53 12.38 58.95
CA ASP A 124 45.80 13.00 57.64
C ASP A 124 44.51 13.22 56.84
N GLY A 125 44.26 14.49 56.50
CA GLY A 125 43.11 14.94 55.74
C GLY A 125 42.38 16.06 56.48
N ALA A 126 42.91 17.27 56.38
CA ALA A 126 42.37 18.52 56.92
C ALA A 126 40.82 18.62 56.85
N PRO A 127 40.15 19.36 57.76
CA PRO A 127 38.74 19.67 57.60
C PRO A 127 38.59 20.42 56.30
N ARG A 128 38.07 19.74 55.26
CA ARG A 128 37.86 20.36 53.96
C ARG A 128 37.02 21.60 54.21
N SER A 129 37.60 22.76 53.95
CA SER A 129 36.97 24.01 54.34
C SER A 129 35.58 24.07 53.72
N ARG A 130 34.67 24.88 54.29
CA ARG A 130 33.36 25.13 53.68
C ARG A 130 33.47 25.48 52.18
N MET A 131 34.62 25.99 51.73
CA MET A 131 34.94 26.23 50.33
C MET A 131 35.31 24.96 49.55
N GLU A 132 36.04 24.01 50.11
CA GLU A 132 36.39 22.74 49.44
C GLU A 132 35.18 21.82 49.29
N ALA A 133 34.30 21.76 50.29
CA ALA A 133 33.00 21.10 50.16
C ALA A 133 32.12 21.77 49.09
N ARG A 134 32.13 23.11 49.00
CA ARG A 134 31.46 23.87 47.94
C ARG A 134 32.11 23.68 46.56
N ARG A 135 33.42 23.41 46.50
CA ARG A 135 34.16 23.18 45.25
C ARG A 135 33.90 21.77 44.71
N ALA A 136 33.87 20.77 45.59
CA ALA A 136 33.45 19.41 45.24
C ALA A 136 31.98 19.37 44.77
N ALA A 137 31.09 20.12 45.43
CA ALA A 137 29.69 20.26 45.00
C ALA A 137 29.50 21.07 43.69
N ARG A 138 30.50 21.84 43.25
CA ARG A 138 30.52 22.48 41.93
C ARG A 138 31.06 21.55 40.84
N ALA A 139 32.00 20.66 41.19
CA ALA A 139 32.56 19.65 40.29
C ALA A 139 31.59 18.48 40.01
N SER A 140 30.61 18.26 40.88
CA SER A 140 29.55 17.25 40.71
C SER A 140 28.37 17.72 39.85
N LYS A 141 28.41 18.96 39.31
CA LYS A 141 27.36 19.46 38.42
C LYS A 141 27.65 18.94 37.01
N PRO A 142 26.71 18.24 36.35
CA PRO A 142 26.90 17.81 34.98
C PRO A 142 27.26 19.02 34.12
N GLY A 143 28.36 18.91 33.35
CA GLY A 143 28.85 20.02 32.55
C GLY A 143 27.76 20.55 31.62
N ALA A 144 27.75 21.86 31.35
CA ALA A 144 26.73 22.50 30.51
C ALA A 144 26.57 21.80 29.14
N GLY A 145 27.65 21.22 28.59
CA GLY A 145 27.61 20.40 27.38
C GLY A 145 26.82 19.09 27.52
N VAL A 146 26.86 18.42 28.67
CA VAL A 146 26.07 17.21 28.95
C VAL A 146 24.59 17.56 29.04
N ILE A 147 24.24 18.65 29.72
CA ILE A 147 22.85 19.13 29.81
C ILE A 147 22.34 19.55 28.42
N ALA A 148 23.14 20.28 27.64
CA ALA A 148 22.79 20.68 26.27
C ALA A 148 22.60 19.47 25.35
N SER A 149 23.50 18.48 25.40
CA SER A 149 23.37 17.26 24.61
C SER A 149 22.12 16.44 24.97
N ARG A 150 21.72 16.43 26.24
CA ARG A 150 20.49 15.77 26.71
C ARG A 150 19.25 16.47 26.16
N MET A 151 19.20 17.80 26.21
CA MET A 151 18.09 18.58 25.64
C MET A 151 17.96 18.36 24.13
N VAL A 152 19.09 18.37 23.40
CA VAL A 152 19.10 18.08 21.96
C VAL A 152 18.60 16.65 21.70
N GLY A 153 19.14 15.66 22.43
CA GLY A 153 18.71 14.26 22.31
C GLY A 153 17.21 14.08 22.59
N GLU A 154 16.67 14.74 23.61
CA GLU A 154 15.25 14.70 23.96
C GLU A 154 14.37 15.32 22.85
N VAL A 155 14.79 16.44 22.25
CA VAL A 155 14.09 17.04 21.10
C VAL A 155 14.09 16.11 19.89
N PHE A 156 15.21 15.45 19.59
CA PHE A 156 15.25 14.46 18.50
C PHE A 156 14.39 13.23 18.78
N ILE A 157 14.38 12.72 20.01
CA ILE A 157 13.54 11.57 20.41
C ILE A 157 12.06 11.94 20.31
N THR A 158 11.66 13.08 20.87
CA THR A 158 10.26 13.55 20.83
C THR A 158 9.80 13.79 19.41
N THR A 159 10.64 14.40 18.57
CA THR A 159 10.34 14.61 17.15
C THR A 159 10.19 13.27 16.42
N GLY A 160 11.08 12.31 16.65
CA GLY A 160 10.99 10.98 16.05
C GLY A 160 9.73 10.21 16.47
N VAL A 161 9.38 10.25 17.76
CA VAL A 161 8.14 9.66 18.27
C VAL A 161 6.91 10.32 17.65
N LEU A 162 6.91 11.65 17.53
CA LEU A 162 5.81 12.39 16.90
C LEU A 162 5.66 12.02 15.43
N MET A 163 6.76 11.89 14.68
CA MET A 163 6.71 11.44 13.28
C MET A 163 6.18 10.00 13.15
N LEU A 164 6.60 9.08 14.03
CA LEU A 164 6.10 7.70 14.04
C LEU A 164 4.59 7.63 14.35
N LEU A 165 4.13 8.42 15.34
CA LEU A 165 2.71 8.54 15.66
C LEU A 165 1.93 9.15 14.49
N PHE A 166 2.48 10.16 13.83
CA PHE A 166 1.84 10.78 12.67
C PHE A 166 1.67 9.79 11.52
N VAL A 167 2.69 9.01 11.17
CA VAL A 167 2.60 7.97 10.13
C VAL A 167 1.56 6.92 10.49
N THR A 168 1.55 6.46 11.74
CA THR A 168 0.57 5.49 12.25
C THR A 168 -0.85 6.05 12.16
N TYR A 169 -1.04 7.31 12.54
CA TYR A 169 -2.32 8.01 12.44
C TYR A 169 -2.80 8.10 10.98
N GLN A 170 -1.92 8.44 10.03
CA GLN A 170 -2.28 8.52 8.60
C GLN A 170 -2.82 7.18 8.07
N LEU A 171 -2.17 6.07 8.41
CA LEU A 171 -2.60 4.73 7.97
C LEU A 171 -3.92 4.31 8.62
N TRP A 172 -4.08 4.57 9.92
CA TRP A 172 -5.28 4.16 10.64
C TRP A 172 -6.49 5.05 10.34
N TRP A 173 -6.33 6.37 10.41
CA TRP A 173 -7.41 7.34 10.25
C TRP A 173 -8.00 7.33 8.83
N SER A 174 -7.16 7.23 7.80
CA SER A 174 -7.64 7.15 6.41
C SER A 174 -8.47 5.90 6.17
N ASN A 175 -8.08 4.76 6.76
CA ASN A 175 -8.86 3.53 6.71
C ASN A 175 -10.22 3.71 7.40
N VAL A 176 -10.25 4.28 8.62
CA VAL A 176 -11.52 4.49 9.35
C VAL A 176 -12.46 5.41 8.57
N ARG A 177 -11.96 6.55 8.06
CA ARG A 177 -12.76 7.50 7.27
C ARG A 177 -13.32 6.84 6.00
N ALA A 178 -12.52 6.03 5.32
CA ALA A 178 -12.94 5.37 4.10
C ALA A 178 -14.00 4.28 4.36
N HIS A 179 -13.90 3.52 5.46
CA HIS A 179 -14.97 2.59 5.85
C HIS A 179 -16.29 3.32 6.14
N GLN A 180 -16.24 4.50 6.78
CA GLN A 180 -17.43 5.31 7.01
C GLN A 180 -18.04 5.80 5.69
N GLN A 181 -17.20 6.27 4.75
CA GLN A 181 -17.66 6.70 3.43
C GLN A 181 -18.26 5.52 2.65
N ALA A 182 -17.53 4.42 2.51
CA ALA A 182 -17.99 3.21 1.85
C ALA A 182 -19.28 2.65 2.45
N GLY A 183 -19.39 2.63 3.78
CA GLY A 183 -20.61 2.21 4.48
C GLY A 183 -21.79 3.14 4.21
N SER A 184 -21.57 4.46 4.21
CA SER A 184 -22.62 5.43 3.86
C SER A 184 -23.10 5.29 2.41
N GLU A 185 -22.18 5.06 1.46
CA GLU A 185 -22.50 4.82 0.05
C GLU A 185 -23.26 3.50 -0.12
N THR A 186 -22.85 2.45 0.58
CA THR A 186 -23.55 1.15 0.59
C THR A 186 -24.98 1.29 1.09
N ASN A 187 -25.18 2.01 2.20
CA ASN A 187 -26.51 2.27 2.76
C ASN A 187 -27.36 3.13 1.82
N HIS A 188 -26.78 4.17 1.20
CA HIS A 188 -27.47 5.01 0.24
C HIS A 188 -27.89 4.22 -1.01
N LEU A 189 -27.02 3.35 -1.53
CA LEU A 189 -27.34 2.45 -2.65
C LEU A 189 -28.50 1.51 -2.30
N GLN A 190 -28.45 0.87 -1.13
CA GLN A 190 -29.54 -0.02 -0.70
C GLN A 190 -30.86 0.74 -0.50
N GLN A 191 -30.82 1.97 0.03
CA GLN A 191 -32.00 2.82 0.16
C GLN A 191 -32.56 3.27 -1.20
N ASP A 192 -31.70 3.67 -2.12
CA ASP A 192 -32.09 4.04 -3.49
C ASP A 192 -32.76 2.85 -4.20
N TRP A 193 -32.17 1.66 -4.08
CA TRP A 193 -32.74 0.42 -4.59
C TRP A 193 -34.10 0.10 -3.97
N ALA A 194 -34.23 0.24 -2.64
CA ALA A 194 -35.48 0.01 -1.93
C ALA A 194 -36.57 1.03 -2.31
N SER A 195 -36.19 2.27 -2.64
CA SER A 195 -37.10 3.32 -3.09
C SER A 195 -37.53 3.19 -4.56
N GLY A 196 -36.97 2.23 -5.30
CA GLY A 196 -37.27 2.02 -6.72
C GLY A 196 -36.78 3.15 -7.65
N LYS A 197 -35.95 4.08 -7.15
CA LYS A 197 -35.33 5.15 -7.95
C LYS A 197 -34.26 4.57 -8.87
N ARG A 198 -34.69 3.95 -9.97
CA ARG A 198 -33.79 3.47 -11.02
C ARG A 198 -33.47 4.63 -11.98
N LYS A 199 -32.18 4.86 -12.26
CA LYS A 199 -31.76 5.44 -13.55
C LYS A 199 -31.16 4.31 -14.39
N PRO A 200 -31.92 3.68 -15.30
CA PRO A 200 -31.34 2.77 -16.27
C PRO A 200 -30.46 3.59 -17.22
N GLY A 201 -29.17 3.26 -17.33
CA GLY A 201 -28.26 3.98 -18.21
C GLY A 201 -26.80 3.74 -17.88
N ALA A 202 -25.93 4.46 -18.58
CA ALA A 202 -24.52 4.55 -18.22
C ALA A 202 -24.38 5.24 -16.85
N PHE A 203 -23.51 4.71 -16.00
CA PHE A 203 -23.20 5.31 -14.71
C PHE A 203 -22.25 6.49 -14.91
N GLU A 204 -22.44 7.55 -14.11
CA GLU A 204 -21.51 8.68 -14.11
C GLU A 204 -20.21 8.29 -13.41
N PRO A 205 -19.04 8.84 -13.81
CA PRO A 205 -17.78 8.55 -13.13
C PRO A 205 -17.84 8.90 -11.64
N GLY A 206 -17.59 7.89 -10.79
CA GLY A 206 -17.69 7.98 -9.33
C GLY A 206 -19.04 7.60 -8.75
N GLN A 207 -20.04 7.29 -9.59
CA GLN A 207 -21.36 6.85 -9.14
C GLN A 207 -21.30 5.37 -8.70
N GLY A 208 -21.71 5.11 -7.45
CA GLY A 208 -21.94 3.75 -6.96
C GLY A 208 -23.06 3.06 -7.72
N PHE A 209 -22.91 1.78 -8.03
CA PHE A 209 -23.93 1.01 -8.76
C PHE A 209 -24.10 -0.44 -8.30
N ALA A 210 -23.15 -0.97 -7.55
CA ALA A 210 -23.19 -2.33 -7.04
C ALA A 210 -22.47 -2.42 -5.69
N ILE A 211 -22.60 -3.55 -5.01
CA ILE A 211 -21.85 -3.89 -3.81
C ILE A 211 -21.06 -5.16 -4.12
N LEU A 212 -19.80 -5.19 -3.71
CA LEU A 212 -18.91 -6.34 -3.78
C LEU A 212 -18.85 -7.00 -2.41
N ASP A 213 -19.18 -8.28 -2.36
CA ASP A 213 -19.06 -9.13 -1.20
C ASP A 213 -18.03 -10.23 -1.45
N ILE A 214 -17.03 -10.36 -0.56
CA ILE A 214 -16.07 -11.46 -0.56
C ILE A 214 -16.10 -12.09 0.84
N PRO A 215 -17.02 -13.04 1.10
CA PRO A 215 -17.26 -13.59 2.43
C PRO A 215 -16.02 -14.13 3.11
N LYS A 216 -15.15 -14.82 2.34
CA LYS A 216 -13.90 -15.40 2.84
C LYS A 216 -12.95 -14.37 3.47
N LEU A 217 -13.06 -13.11 3.05
CA LEU A 217 -12.19 -12.02 3.47
C LEU A 217 -12.91 -11.00 4.35
N ASP A 218 -14.20 -11.21 4.66
CA ASP A 218 -15.06 -10.24 5.35
C ASP A 218 -15.06 -8.85 4.67
N VAL A 219 -15.11 -8.85 3.34
CA VAL A 219 -15.14 -7.63 2.53
C VAL A 219 -16.57 -7.38 2.07
N VAL A 220 -17.07 -6.19 2.40
CA VAL A 220 -18.29 -5.60 1.82
C VAL A 220 -17.92 -4.19 1.39
N ALA A 221 -17.89 -3.95 0.07
CA ALA A 221 -17.45 -2.67 -0.47
C ALA A 221 -18.32 -2.21 -1.65
N PRO A 222 -18.75 -0.95 -1.71
CA PRO A 222 -19.49 -0.44 -2.86
C PRO A 222 -18.58 -0.39 -4.10
N ILE A 223 -19.16 -0.72 -5.25
CA ILE A 223 -18.55 -0.61 -6.56
C ILE A 223 -19.06 0.67 -7.22
N ALA A 224 -18.15 1.53 -7.64
CA ALA A 224 -18.47 2.73 -8.41
C ALA A 224 -17.87 2.68 -9.82
N GLU A 225 -18.49 3.42 -10.73
CA GLU A 225 -18.02 3.52 -12.11
C GLU A 225 -16.73 4.34 -12.20
N GLY A 226 -15.72 3.79 -12.89
CA GLY A 226 -14.40 4.42 -13.04
C GLY A 226 -13.42 4.06 -11.92
N THR A 227 -12.14 4.30 -12.17
CA THR A 227 -11.03 3.96 -11.26
C THR A 227 -10.30 5.20 -10.74
N SER A 228 -10.99 6.33 -10.70
CA SER A 228 -10.43 7.60 -10.20
C SER A 228 -9.98 7.47 -8.75
N LYS A 229 -8.73 7.87 -8.48
CA LYS A 229 -8.18 7.86 -7.13
C LYS A 229 -9.06 8.67 -6.15
N THR A 230 -9.38 9.91 -6.47
CA THR A 230 -10.06 10.84 -5.53
C THR A 230 -11.57 10.70 -5.49
N LYS A 231 -12.19 10.27 -6.61
CA LYS A 231 -13.65 10.10 -6.68
C LYS A 231 -14.12 8.72 -6.27
N VAL A 232 -13.26 7.69 -6.38
CA VAL A 232 -13.62 6.29 -6.15
C VAL A 232 -12.74 5.65 -5.08
N LEU A 233 -11.46 5.41 -5.39
CA LEU A 233 -10.63 4.51 -4.60
C LEU A 233 -10.33 5.06 -3.19
N ASP A 234 -9.97 6.34 -3.07
CA ASP A 234 -9.67 6.99 -1.78
C ASP A 234 -10.93 7.17 -0.91
N ARG A 235 -12.13 6.87 -1.44
CA ARG A 235 -13.38 6.88 -0.68
C ARG A 235 -13.76 5.52 -0.10
N GLY A 236 -12.86 4.54 -0.19
CA GLY A 236 -13.12 3.17 0.29
C GLY A 236 -13.95 2.33 -0.67
N MET A 237 -14.18 2.81 -1.89
CA MET A 237 -14.93 2.10 -2.91
C MET A 237 -14.00 1.28 -3.82
N VAL A 238 -14.58 0.29 -4.49
CA VAL A 238 -13.94 -0.45 -5.59
C VAL A 238 -14.35 0.19 -6.91
N GLY A 239 -13.41 0.38 -7.82
CA GLY A 239 -13.67 1.03 -9.11
C GLY A 239 -13.80 0.05 -10.25
N HIS A 240 -14.86 0.17 -11.05
CA HIS A 240 -14.99 -0.52 -12.33
C HIS A 240 -14.14 0.16 -13.41
N TYR A 241 -13.41 -0.61 -14.21
CA TYR A 241 -12.70 -0.06 -15.37
C TYR A 241 -13.70 0.34 -16.46
N ALA A 242 -14.14 1.60 -16.44
CA ALA A 242 -15.22 2.13 -17.29
C ALA A 242 -14.73 2.93 -18.51
N GLU A 243 -13.45 3.30 -18.54
CA GLU A 243 -12.93 4.34 -19.43
C GLU A 243 -11.80 3.84 -20.33
N GLY A 244 -11.72 4.44 -21.53
CA GLY A 244 -10.61 4.30 -22.47
C GLY A 244 -10.33 2.85 -22.90
N ALA A 245 -9.04 2.57 -23.13
CA ALA A 245 -8.57 1.26 -23.58
C ALA A 245 -8.71 0.15 -22.52
N THR A 246 -9.02 0.50 -21.28
CA THR A 246 -9.21 -0.45 -20.18
C THR A 246 -10.69 -0.76 -19.92
N LYS A 247 -11.62 -0.19 -20.69
CA LYS A 247 -13.05 -0.40 -20.47
C LYS A 247 -13.42 -1.88 -20.48
N THR A 248 -14.07 -2.33 -19.42
CA THR A 248 -14.50 -3.72 -19.22
C THR A 248 -16.01 -3.91 -19.35
N ALA A 249 -16.45 -5.17 -19.45
CA ALA A 249 -17.85 -5.52 -19.56
C ALA A 249 -18.55 -5.46 -18.20
N MET A 250 -19.82 -5.06 -18.17
CA MET A 250 -20.66 -5.12 -16.97
C MET A 250 -21.00 -6.57 -16.59
N PRO A 251 -21.35 -6.86 -15.32
CA PRO A 251 -21.63 -8.22 -14.86
C PRO A 251 -22.84 -8.87 -15.55
N ASP A 252 -23.81 -8.08 -16.03
CA ASP A 252 -25.00 -8.54 -16.76
C ASP A 252 -24.71 -8.89 -18.24
N ALA A 253 -23.54 -8.51 -18.76
CA ALA A 253 -23.11 -8.90 -20.10
C ALA A 253 -23.06 -10.44 -20.24
N LYS A 254 -23.55 -10.95 -21.37
CA LYS A 254 -23.62 -12.41 -21.63
C LYS A 254 -22.25 -13.06 -21.75
N THR A 255 -21.24 -12.29 -22.16
CA THR A 255 -19.84 -12.67 -22.16
C THR A 255 -18.98 -11.44 -21.92
N GLY A 256 -17.83 -11.61 -21.27
CA GLY A 256 -16.87 -10.55 -21.03
C GLY A 256 -16.10 -10.76 -19.74
N ASN A 257 -15.29 -9.75 -19.43
CA ASN A 257 -14.53 -9.67 -18.19
C ASN A 257 -14.94 -8.39 -17.48
N PHE A 258 -15.41 -8.49 -16.24
CA PHE A 258 -15.76 -7.37 -15.37
C PHE A 258 -14.54 -7.02 -14.51
N GLY A 259 -13.87 -5.91 -14.85
CA GLY A 259 -12.63 -5.50 -14.21
C GLY A 259 -12.86 -4.54 -13.06
N LEU A 260 -12.25 -4.83 -11.91
CA LEU A 260 -12.33 -4.02 -10.70
C LEU A 260 -10.94 -3.67 -10.17
N ALA A 261 -10.77 -2.43 -9.72
CA ALA A 261 -9.57 -1.95 -9.03
C ALA A 261 -9.90 -1.56 -7.58
N GLY A 262 -9.02 -1.89 -6.65
CA GLY A 262 -9.20 -1.57 -5.23
C GLY A 262 -7.88 -1.38 -4.50
N HIS A 263 -7.89 -0.55 -3.45
CA HIS A 263 -6.72 -0.32 -2.62
C HIS A 263 -6.29 -1.58 -1.86
N ARG A 264 -4.97 -1.72 -1.64
CA ARG A 264 -4.40 -2.83 -0.87
C ARG A 264 -4.13 -2.50 0.60
N ASN A 265 -3.77 -1.27 0.91
CA ASN A 265 -3.21 -0.93 2.23
C ASN A 265 -3.79 0.34 2.86
N THR A 266 -4.66 1.06 2.16
CA THR A 266 -5.21 2.34 2.60
C THR A 266 -6.67 2.46 2.20
N HIS A 267 -7.36 3.45 2.76
CA HIS A 267 -8.72 3.82 2.44
C HIS A 267 -9.65 2.59 2.34
N GLY A 268 -9.82 1.88 3.46
CA GLY A 268 -10.71 0.72 3.52
C GLY A 268 -10.05 -0.58 3.08
N GLU A 269 -9.01 -0.50 2.26
CA GLU A 269 -8.18 -1.63 1.82
C GLU A 269 -8.95 -2.89 1.37
N PRO A 270 -10.00 -2.76 0.53
CA PRO A 270 -10.90 -3.87 0.20
C PRO A 270 -10.16 -5.05 -0.43
N PHE A 271 -9.00 -4.80 -1.08
CA PHE A 271 -8.21 -5.83 -1.75
C PHE A 271 -6.92 -6.20 -1.01
N ARG A 272 -6.78 -5.88 0.28
CA ARG A 272 -5.57 -6.22 1.05
C ARG A 272 -5.17 -7.69 0.94
N TYR A 273 -6.18 -8.55 1.10
CA TYR A 273 -6.01 -9.98 1.29
C TYR A 273 -6.56 -10.84 0.15
N ILE A 274 -6.77 -10.27 -1.05
CA ILE A 274 -7.23 -11.08 -2.20
C ILE A 274 -6.23 -12.18 -2.59
N ASN A 275 -4.96 -12.05 -2.19
CA ASN A 275 -3.95 -13.11 -2.32
C ASN A 275 -4.25 -14.35 -1.47
N ARG A 276 -5.15 -14.27 -0.49
CA ARG A 276 -5.56 -15.40 0.36
C ARG A 276 -6.71 -16.20 -0.23
N LEU A 277 -7.35 -15.71 -1.30
CA LEU A 277 -8.39 -16.44 -2.00
C LEU A 277 -7.83 -17.69 -2.66
N LYS A 278 -8.61 -18.76 -2.59
CA LYS A 278 -8.32 -20.06 -3.19
C LYS A 278 -9.34 -20.36 -4.29
N PRO A 279 -8.99 -21.23 -5.25
CA PRO A 279 -9.94 -21.68 -6.26
C PRO A 279 -11.23 -22.18 -5.61
N GLY A 280 -12.37 -21.63 -6.04
CA GLY A 280 -13.69 -21.95 -5.51
C GLY A 280 -14.27 -20.94 -4.52
N ASP A 281 -13.45 -20.07 -3.91
CA ASP A 281 -13.92 -19.04 -2.99
C ASP A 281 -14.86 -18.06 -3.72
N ALA A 282 -15.95 -17.67 -3.04
CA ALA A 282 -17.00 -16.84 -3.63
C ALA A 282 -16.59 -15.35 -3.69
N ILE A 283 -16.93 -14.71 -4.80
CA ILE A 283 -16.87 -13.27 -5.03
C ILE A 283 -18.25 -12.90 -5.59
N VAL A 284 -19.05 -12.16 -4.82
CA VAL A 284 -20.44 -11.85 -5.17
C VAL A 284 -20.57 -10.37 -5.50
N VAL A 285 -21.22 -10.07 -6.60
CA VAL A 285 -21.58 -8.70 -7.00
C VAL A 285 -23.09 -8.54 -6.85
N GLU A 286 -23.52 -7.76 -5.86
CA GLU A 286 -24.91 -7.40 -5.62
C GLU A 286 -25.25 -6.11 -6.38
N THR A 287 -26.30 -6.16 -7.20
CA THR A 287 -26.88 -5.00 -7.89
C THR A 287 -28.30 -4.75 -7.38
N GLN A 288 -28.97 -3.73 -7.93
CA GLN A 288 -30.37 -3.45 -7.63
C GLN A 288 -31.26 -4.68 -7.83
N ASP A 289 -31.06 -5.41 -8.93
CA ASP A 289 -32.00 -6.46 -9.35
C ASP A 289 -31.42 -7.87 -9.29
N THR A 290 -30.09 -8.01 -9.24
CA THR A 290 -29.42 -9.30 -9.48
C THR A 290 -28.18 -9.46 -8.61
N TYR A 291 -27.97 -10.69 -8.15
CA TYR A 291 -26.72 -11.20 -7.58
C TYR A 291 -25.94 -11.95 -8.67
N PHE A 292 -24.68 -11.58 -8.86
CA PHE A 292 -23.76 -12.28 -9.74
C PHE A 292 -22.70 -12.98 -8.90
N VAL A 293 -22.73 -14.31 -8.86
CA VAL A 293 -21.80 -15.10 -8.05
C VAL A 293 -20.67 -15.60 -8.93
N TYR A 294 -19.45 -15.21 -8.60
CA TYR A 294 -18.22 -15.71 -9.21
C TYR A 294 -17.50 -16.62 -8.22
N LYS A 295 -16.77 -17.60 -8.75
CA LYS A 295 -15.78 -18.36 -7.98
C LYS A 295 -14.38 -17.99 -8.45
N MET A 296 -13.49 -17.73 -7.51
CA MET A 296 -12.07 -17.51 -7.79
C MET A 296 -11.50 -18.71 -8.56
N THR A 297 -10.71 -18.45 -9.61
CA THR A 297 -10.09 -19.48 -10.45
C THR A 297 -8.58 -19.49 -10.37
N SER A 298 -7.94 -18.32 -10.45
CA SER A 298 -6.49 -18.20 -10.63
C SER A 298 -5.99 -16.85 -10.15
N ILE A 299 -4.69 -16.79 -9.87
CA ILE A 299 -4.00 -15.58 -9.40
C ILE A 299 -2.70 -15.38 -10.19
N LEU A 300 -2.43 -14.12 -10.55
CA LEU A 300 -1.12 -13.66 -11.00
C LEU A 300 -0.57 -12.73 -9.91
N PRO A 301 0.35 -13.22 -9.06
CA PRO A 301 0.74 -12.51 -7.83
C PRO A 301 1.51 -11.21 -8.11
N VAL A 302 2.24 -11.14 -9.22
CA VAL A 302 3.07 -9.98 -9.59
C VAL A 302 3.03 -9.78 -11.11
N THR A 303 2.70 -8.58 -11.55
CA THR A 303 2.75 -8.14 -12.95
C THR A 303 3.05 -6.64 -13.04
N PRO A 304 3.69 -6.12 -14.11
CA PRO A 304 3.93 -4.68 -14.23
C PRO A 304 2.60 -3.90 -14.33
N PRO A 305 2.53 -2.65 -13.81
CA PRO A 305 1.32 -1.82 -13.89
C PRO A 305 0.82 -1.55 -15.31
N SER A 306 1.69 -1.64 -16.31
CA SER A 306 1.36 -1.47 -17.73
C SER A 306 0.69 -2.69 -18.37
N ASN A 307 0.60 -3.83 -17.67
CA ASN A 307 -0.06 -5.02 -18.22
C ASN A 307 -1.58 -4.91 -18.13
N THR A 308 -2.18 -4.15 -19.06
CA THR A 308 -3.64 -3.99 -19.17
C THR A 308 -4.32 -5.21 -19.79
N SER A 309 -3.58 -6.11 -20.45
CA SER A 309 -4.13 -7.29 -21.11
C SER A 309 -4.88 -8.23 -20.16
N VAL A 310 -4.58 -8.16 -18.85
CA VAL A 310 -5.27 -8.89 -17.78
C VAL A 310 -6.76 -8.55 -17.66
N LEU A 311 -7.18 -7.43 -18.26
CA LEU A 311 -8.57 -6.95 -18.33
C LEU A 311 -9.28 -7.34 -19.62
N ASN A 312 -8.60 -7.99 -20.57
CA ASN A 312 -9.20 -8.41 -21.83
C ASN A 312 -10.41 -9.36 -21.59
N PRO A 313 -11.35 -9.46 -22.55
CA PRO A 313 -12.53 -10.34 -22.42
C PRO A 313 -12.19 -11.80 -22.11
N ILE A 314 -11.05 -12.28 -22.62
CA ILE A 314 -10.43 -13.55 -22.23
C ILE A 314 -9.03 -13.20 -21.71
N PRO A 315 -8.83 -13.11 -20.39
CA PRO A 315 -7.61 -12.54 -19.83
C PRO A 315 -6.42 -13.51 -19.95
N PRO A 316 -5.32 -13.12 -20.62
CA PRO A 316 -4.13 -13.96 -20.74
C PRO A 316 -3.53 -14.30 -19.37
N GLY A 317 -2.99 -15.52 -19.23
CA GLY A 317 -2.37 -15.99 -17.99
C GLY A 317 -3.35 -16.46 -16.90
N SER A 318 -4.66 -16.25 -17.08
CA SER A 318 -5.69 -16.74 -16.16
C SER A 318 -6.00 -18.25 -16.28
N GLY A 319 -5.53 -18.90 -17.34
CA GLY A 319 -5.95 -20.26 -17.70
C GLY A 319 -7.35 -20.35 -18.34
N LEU A 320 -8.05 -19.22 -18.50
CA LEU A 320 -9.31 -19.12 -19.22
C LEU A 320 -9.01 -18.99 -20.73
N THR A 321 -9.63 -19.85 -21.55
CA THR A 321 -9.28 -19.97 -22.98
C THR A 321 -10.46 -19.77 -23.94
N LYS A 322 -11.68 -19.64 -23.41
CA LYS A 322 -12.91 -19.49 -24.20
C LYS A 322 -13.66 -18.23 -23.77
N PRO A 323 -14.56 -17.68 -24.60
CA PRO A 323 -15.50 -16.66 -24.12
C PRO A 323 -16.30 -17.17 -22.92
N GLY A 324 -16.48 -16.32 -21.92
CA GLY A 324 -17.21 -16.64 -20.70
C GLY A 324 -17.56 -15.36 -19.94
N ARG A 325 -17.98 -15.51 -18.69
CA ARG A 325 -18.31 -14.39 -17.80
C ARG A 325 -17.32 -14.39 -16.66
N TYR A 326 -16.41 -13.43 -16.68
CA TYR A 326 -15.26 -13.37 -15.79
C TYR A 326 -15.29 -12.11 -14.94
N ILE A 327 -14.60 -12.17 -13.81
CA ILE A 327 -14.30 -11.03 -12.97
C ILE A 327 -12.78 -10.95 -12.78
N THR A 328 -12.22 -9.74 -12.81
CA THR A 328 -10.80 -9.49 -12.56
C THR A 328 -10.66 -8.47 -11.43
N LEU A 329 -9.99 -8.85 -10.34
CA LEU A 329 -9.66 -7.94 -9.24
C LEU A 329 -8.21 -7.52 -9.36
N THR A 330 -7.93 -6.22 -9.39
CA THR A 330 -6.57 -5.67 -9.50
C THR A 330 -6.22 -4.82 -8.27
N THR A 331 -5.01 -5.00 -7.75
CA THR A 331 -4.50 -4.19 -6.64
C THR A 331 -2.99 -4.00 -6.71
N CYS A 332 -2.44 -3.09 -5.91
CA CYS A 332 -1.00 -2.84 -5.83
C CYS A 332 -0.26 -3.98 -5.11
N THR A 333 1.00 -4.24 -5.47
CA THR A 333 1.83 -5.22 -4.75
C THR A 333 3.32 -4.88 -4.91
N PRO A 334 4.21 -5.26 -3.97
CA PRO A 334 3.98 -5.72 -2.58
C PRO A 334 3.16 -4.76 -1.70
N GLU A 335 2.92 -5.12 -0.43
CA GLU A 335 2.22 -4.22 0.50
C GLU A 335 2.99 -2.91 0.70
N PHE A 336 2.24 -1.81 0.88
CA PHE A 336 2.77 -0.44 1.09
C PHE A 336 3.59 0.14 -0.08
N THR A 337 3.48 -0.46 -1.27
CA THR A 337 4.09 0.03 -2.51
C THR A 337 3.13 -0.07 -3.68
N SER A 338 3.38 0.69 -4.74
CA SER A 338 2.63 0.68 -6.00
C SER A 338 3.46 0.14 -7.17
N LYS A 339 4.59 -0.53 -6.89
CA LYS A 339 5.58 -0.97 -7.90
C LYS A 339 5.00 -1.94 -8.92
N TYR A 340 4.23 -2.93 -8.47
CA TYR A 340 3.60 -3.94 -9.31
C TYR A 340 2.09 -4.01 -9.06
N ARG A 341 1.43 -4.90 -9.79
CA ARG A 341 0.03 -5.26 -9.58
C ARG A 341 -0.10 -6.76 -9.28
N MET A 342 -1.07 -7.07 -8.44
CA MET A 342 -1.58 -8.42 -8.21
C MET A 342 -2.94 -8.54 -8.86
N ILE A 343 -3.19 -9.66 -9.53
CA ILE A 343 -4.42 -9.90 -10.28
C ILE A 343 -5.06 -11.21 -9.79
N VAL A 344 -6.34 -11.16 -9.45
CA VAL A 344 -7.17 -12.35 -9.17
C VAL A 344 -8.25 -12.43 -10.22
N TRP A 345 -8.46 -13.62 -10.78
CA TRP A 345 -9.56 -13.89 -11.69
C TRP A 345 -10.58 -14.81 -11.06
N GLY A 346 -11.83 -14.63 -11.45
CA GLY A 346 -12.93 -15.53 -11.14
C GLY A 346 -13.84 -15.76 -12.34
N LYS A 347 -14.61 -16.85 -12.29
CA LYS A 347 -15.60 -17.22 -13.30
C LYS A 347 -16.99 -17.25 -12.67
N MET A 348 -17.97 -16.68 -13.37
CA MET A 348 -19.35 -16.68 -12.90
C MET A 348 -19.91 -18.10 -12.87
N VAL A 349 -20.63 -18.41 -11.79
CA VAL A 349 -21.31 -19.69 -11.56
C VAL A 349 -22.82 -19.54 -11.36
N GLU A 350 -23.29 -18.36 -10.94
CA GLU A 350 -24.72 -18.09 -10.75
C GLU A 350 -25.04 -16.64 -11.13
N GLU A 351 -26.17 -16.46 -11.81
CA GLU A 351 -26.86 -15.18 -11.96
C GLU A 351 -28.24 -15.33 -11.33
N ARG A 352 -28.47 -14.64 -10.22
CA ARG A 352 -29.65 -14.83 -9.38
C ARG A 352 -30.43 -13.53 -9.22
N PRO A 353 -31.66 -13.43 -9.72
CA PRO A 353 -32.52 -12.28 -9.45
C PRO A 353 -32.70 -12.07 -7.94
N ARG A 354 -32.63 -10.83 -7.48
CA ARG A 354 -32.79 -10.43 -6.07
C ARG A 354 -34.12 -10.88 -5.48
N SER A 355 -35.16 -11.01 -6.30
CA SER A 355 -36.46 -11.57 -5.93
C SER A 355 -36.40 -13.02 -5.44
N LYS A 356 -35.31 -13.76 -5.73
CA LYS A 356 -35.06 -15.11 -5.22
C LYS A 356 -34.30 -15.13 -3.89
N GLY A 357 -34.07 -13.98 -3.27
CA GLY A 357 -33.27 -13.86 -2.05
C GLY A 357 -31.76 -13.96 -2.28
N LYS A 358 -30.99 -13.81 -1.18
CA LYS A 358 -29.53 -13.89 -1.21
C LYS A 358 -29.05 -15.28 -1.69
N PRO A 359 -27.93 -15.36 -2.45
CA PRO A 359 -27.33 -16.63 -2.83
C PRO A 359 -26.72 -17.34 -1.61
N ASP A 360 -26.55 -18.66 -1.71
CA ASP A 360 -25.99 -19.50 -0.63
C ASP A 360 -24.63 -18.98 -0.15
N ALA A 361 -23.84 -18.44 -1.06
CA ALA A 361 -22.54 -17.84 -0.77
C ALA A 361 -22.57 -16.69 0.25
N LEU A 362 -23.73 -16.06 0.52
CA LEU A 362 -23.87 -14.94 1.46
C LEU A 362 -24.64 -15.28 2.75
N VAL A 363 -25.01 -16.55 2.96
CA VAL A 363 -25.79 -16.98 4.14
C VAL A 363 -25.07 -18.01 5.01
N GLU A 364 -23.85 -18.41 4.64
CA GLU A 364 -23.01 -19.35 5.38
C GLU A 364 -22.21 -18.70 6.52
#